data_AF-A0AAW0LDW6-F1
#
_entry.id   AF-A0AAW0LDW6-F1
#
_cell.length_a   1.000
_cell.length_b   1.000
_cell.length_c   1.000
_cell.angle_alpha   90.00
_cell.angle_beta   90.00
_cell.angle_gamma   90.00
#
_symmetry.space_group_name_H-M   'P 1'
#
loop_
_entity.id
_entity.type
_entity.pdbx_description
1 polymer ?
#
loop_
_entity_poly.entity_id
_entity_poly.type
_entity_poly.pdbx_seq_one_letter_code
_entity_poly.pdbx_strand_id
1 'polypeptide(L)' 'MVVNGEGLKLEELQPGFLTCVSSGKFLRRFRLPENAKMDQIKAAMENGVLTVTVPKVEAKKPDVKAIEISA' A
#
# COMPACT_ATOMS: atom_id res chain seq x y z
N MET A 1 5.02 6.31 -5.93
CA MET A 1 5.43 5.66 -4.67
C MET A 1 6.13 4.34 -4.97
N VAL A 2 7.25 4.07 -4.30
CA VAL A 2 8.00 2.82 -4.45
C VAL A 2 8.02 2.11 -3.09
N VAL A 3 7.72 0.82 -3.08
CA VAL A 3 7.83 -0.03 -1.89
C VAL A 3 8.89 -1.09 -2.18
N ASN A 4 9.95 -1.07 -1.39
CA ASN A 4 11.08 -2.01 -1.44
C ASN A 4 11.14 -2.78 -0.13
N GLY A 5 11.45 -4.07 -0.21
CA GLY A 5 11.90 -4.82 0.95
C GLY A 5 12.43 -6.19 0.60
N GLU A 6 13.03 -6.83 1.60
CA GLU A 6 13.67 -8.14 1.48
C GLU A 6 13.06 -9.04 2.55
N GLY A 7 12.60 -10.24 2.15
CA GLY A 7 12.14 -11.25 3.09
C GLY A 7 13.31 -11.79 3.89
N LEU A 8 13.20 -11.79 5.22
CA LEU A 8 14.23 -12.33 6.11
C LEU A 8 14.45 -13.82 5.81
N LYS A 9 15.72 -14.20 5.66
CA LYS A 9 16.12 -15.60 5.59
C LYS A 9 16.08 -16.16 7.01
N LEU A 10 15.19 -17.12 7.26
CA LEU A 10 15.21 -17.85 8.53
C LEU A 10 16.50 -18.68 8.59
N GLU A 11 17.22 -18.51 9.69
CA GLU A 11 18.38 -19.33 10.04
C GLU A 11 17.88 -20.70 10.54
N GLU A 12 18.52 -21.79 10.10
CA GLU A 12 18.09 -23.14 10.45
C GLU A 12 18.21 -23.37 11.96
N LEU A 13 17.06 -23.39 12.65
CA LEU A 13 17.04 -23.51 14.10
C LEU A 13 17.43 -24.91 14.58
N GLN A 14 17.27 -25.96 13.76
CA GLN A 14 17.81 -27.31 13.99
C GLN A 14 17.96 -28.07 12.64
N PRO A 15 19.04 -28.83 12.43
CA PRO A 15 19.21 -29.66 11.22
C PRO A 15 18.17 -30.79 11.23
N GLY A 16 17.24 -30.76 10.27
CA GLY A 16 16.24 -31.83 10.08
C GLY A 16 14.80 -31.38 9.80
N PHE A 17 14.48 -30.09 9.94
CA PHE A 17 13.15 -29.56 9.61
C PHE A 17 13.19 -28.82 8.26
N LEU A 18 12.62 -29.41 7.21
CA LEU A 18 12.52 -28.79 5.88
C LEU A 18 11.47 -27.68 5.89
N THR A 19 11.85 -26.47 6.28
CA THR A 19 10.97 -25.30 6.14
C THR A 19 11.24 -24.61 4.81
N CYS A 20 10.31 -24.68 3.86
CA CYS A 20 10.39 -23.95 2.60
C CYS A 20 10.07 -22.46 2.81
N VAL A 21 11.06 -21.68 3.26
CA VAL A 21 10.91 -20.23 3.41
C VAL A 21 11.32 -19.55 2.10
N SER A 22 10.36 -18.99 1.37
CA SER A 22 10.64 -18.19 0.19
C SER A 22 11.20 -16.82 0.61
N SER A 23 12.50 -16.76 0.86
CA SER A 23 13.21 -15.49 0.98
C SER A 23 13.34 -14.86 -0.39
N GLY A 24 12.86 -13.63 -0.55
CA GLY A 24 12.80 -12.95 -1.83
C GLY A 24 12.83 -11.44 -1.67
N LYS A 25 13.36 -10.75 -2.69
CA LYS A 25 13.29 -9.29 -2.79
C LYS A 25 11.97 -8.90 -3.41
N PHE A 26 11.28 -7.94 -2.82
CA PHE A 26 10.06 -7.38 -3.40
C PHE A 26 10.28 -5.90 -3.74
N LEU A 27 9.92 -5.55 -4.97
CA LEU A 27 9.86 -4.18 -5.46
C LEU A 27 8.49 -4.00 -6.09
N ARG A 28 7.70 -3.04 -5.59
CA ARG A 28 6.44 -2.64 -6.22
C ARG A 28 6.39 -1.13 -6.36
N ARG A 29 6.02 -0.67 -7.55
CA ARG A 29 5.90 0.75 -7.86
C ARG A 29 4.44 1.08 -8.14
N PHE A 30 3.93 2.06 -7.41
CA PHE A 30 2.57 2.56 -7.53
C PHE A 30 2.59 3.99 -8.07
N ARG A 31 1.73 4.28 -9.05
CA ARG A 31 1.46 5.66 -9.47
C ARG A 31 0.46 6.26 -8.48
N LEU A 32 0.81 7.41 -7.91
CA LEU A 32 -0.09 8.15 -7.05
C LEU A 32 -0.92 9.12 -7.90
N PRO A 33 -2.19 9.37 -7.53
CA PRO A 33 -2.97 10.42 -8.17
C PRO A 33 -2.44 11.80 -7.79
N GLU A 34 -2.69 12.81 -8.62
CA GLU A 34 -2.21 14.20 -8.40
C GLU A 34 -2.75 14.83 -7.12
N ASN A 35 -3.91 14.38 -6.65
CA ASN A 35 -4.55 14.84 -5.41
C ASN A 35 -4.05 14.11 -4.15
N ALA A 36 -2.90 13.42 -4.19
CA ALA A 36 -2.32 12.79 -3.02
C ALA A 36 -1.46 13.79 -2.21
N LYS A 37 -1.67 13.88 -0.89
CA LYS A 37 -0.81 14.68 -0.01
C LYS A 37 0.44 13.87 0.34
N MET A 38 1.55 14.12 -0.37
CA MET A 38 2.79 13.37 -0.17
C MET A 38 3.39 13.55 1.22
N ASP A 39 3.23 14.73 1.83
CA ASP A 39 3.79 15.05 3.14
C ASP A 39 3.11 14.32 4.30
N GLN A 40 1.92 13.76 4.09
CA GLN A 40 1.11 13.11 5.14
C GLN A 40 0.95 11.60 4.92
N ILE A 41 1.81 10.99 4.10
CA ILE A 41 1.82 9.55 3.91
C ILE A 41 2.19 8.86 5.24
N LYS A 42 1.42 7.86 5.63
CA LYS A 42 1.69 7.03 6.82
C LYS A 42 1.94 5.59 6.38
N ALA A 43 2.91 4.95 7.01
CA ALA A 43 3.19 3.53 6.82
C ALA A 43 3.28 2.84 8.19
N ALA A 44 2.65 1.68 8.32
CA ALA A 44 2.66 0.88 9.54
C ALA A 44 2.85 -0.61 9.20
N MET A 45 3.60 -1.32 10.04
CA MET A 45 3.81 -2.76 9.96
C MET A 45 3.07 -3.43 11.10
N GLU A 46 2.13 -4.32 10.79
CA GLU A 46 1.37 -5.06 11.79
C GLU A 46 1.23 -6.51 11.35
N ASN A 47 1.62 -7.47 12.21
CA ASN A 47 1.56 -8.91 11.94
C ASN A 47 2.18 -9.35 10.59
N GLY A 48 3.27 -8.70 10.17
CA GLY A 48 3.94 -8.98 8.89
C GLY A 48 3.29 -8.33 7.67
N VAL A 49 2.24 -7.53 7.85
CA VAL A 49 1.57 -6.77 6.78
C VAL A 49 1.98 -5.30 6.82
N LEU A 50 2.52 -4.81 5.70
CA LEU A 50 2.81 -3.39 5.51
C LEU A 50 1.56 -2.67 5.00
N THR A 51 0.98 -1.82 5.84
CA THR A 51 -0.13 -0.94 5.47
C THR A 51 0.40 0.45 5.17
N VAL A 52 0.17 0.95 3.95
CA VAL A 52 0.54 2.31 3.54
C VAL A 52 -0.71 3.11 3.24
N THR A 53 -0.93 4.18 4.01
CA THR A 53 -2.06 5.08 3.89
C THR A 53 -1.63 6.38 3.21
N VAL A 54 -2.22 6.66 2.05
CA VAL A 54 -1.99 7.89 1.29
C VAL A 54 -3.24 8.77 1.38
N PRO A 55 -3.21 9.86 2.17
CA PRO A 55 -4.35 10.76 2.27
C PRO A 55 -4.57 11.51 0.97
N LYS A 56 -5.82 11.56 0.53
CA LYS A 56 -6.25 12.36 -0.62
C LYS A 56 -6.63 13.76 -0.14
N VAL A 57 -6.28 14.78 -0.93
CA VAL A 57 -6.85 16.12 -0.81
C VAL A 57 -8.35 16.01 -1.11
N GLU A 58 -9.19 16.61 -0.27
CA GLU A 58 -10.62 16.65 -0.54
C GLU A 58 -10.86 17.30 -1.91
N ALA A 59 -11.29 16.49 -2.87
CA ALA A 59 -11.87 17.01 -4.09
C ALA A 59 -13.20 17.66 -3.68
N LYS A 60 -13.38 18.95 -4.01
CA LYS A 60 -14.68 19.61 -3.88
C LYS A 60 -15.73 18.67 -4.46
N LYS A 61 -16.72 18.28 -3.63
CA LYS A 61 -17.85 17.46 -4.10
C LYS A 61 -18.39 18.14 -5.36
N PRO A 62 -18.53 17.42 -6.48
CA PRO A 62 -19.21 18.00 -7.63
C PRO A 62 -20.61 18.40 -7.15
N ASP A 63 -20.94 19.69 -7.23
CA ASP A 63 -22.31 20.16 -7.07
C ASP A 63 -23.13 19.46 -8.14
N VAL A 64 -23.80 18.37 -7.75
CA VAL A 64 -24.71 17.63 -8.63
C VAL A 64 -25.91 18.54 -8.85
N LYS A 65 -25.85 19.35 -9.91
CA LYS A 65 -27.02 20.09 -10.39
C LYS A 65 -27.99 19.06 -10.97
N ALA A 66 -29.01 18.71 -10.19
CA ALA A 66 -30.14 17.95 -10.70
C ALA A 66 -30.82 18.79 -11.80
N ILE A 67 -30.87 18.26 -13.02
CA ILE A 67 -31.62 18.85 -14.12
C ILE A 67 -32.95 18.10 -14.16
N GLU A 68 -34.04 18.77 -13.82
CA GLU A 68 -35.39 18.22 -13.99
C GLU A 68 -35.75 18.19 -15.47
N ILE A 69 -36.12 17.01 -15.97
CA ILE A 69 -36.63 16.85 -17.34
C ILE A 69 -38.16 16.78 -17.22
N SER A 70 -38.85 17.84 -17.63
CA SER A 70 -40.31 17.86 -17.75
C SER A 70 -40.71 17.25 -19.09
N ALA A 71 -41.63 16.28 -19.05
CA ALA A 71 -42.26 15.66 -20.22
C ALA A 71 -43.50 16.43 -20.67
#